data_AF-A0A5D0TPI5-F1
#
_entry.id   AF-A0A5D0TPI5-F1
#
_cell.length_a   1.000
_cell.length_b   1.000
_cell.length_c   1.000
_cell.angle_alpha   90.00
_cell.angle_beta   90.00
_cell.angle_gamma   90.00
#
_symmetry.space_group_name_H-M   'P 1'
#
loop_
_entity.id
_entity.type
_entity.pdbx_description
1 polymer ?
#
loop_
_entity_poly.entity_id
_entity_poly.type
_entity_poly.pdbx_seq_one_letter_code
_entity_poly.pdbx_strand_id
1 'polypeptide(L)'
;MARRQGRRLLIPGVALALLLTGCEGVGVADPPGEGTASYQVWGLNESSSELGGDDPTVVLNGDLERDSKAFFAVDGRWREQSFVLDDASADKVRALAGRLPERTGDPHCERLVLVDDGLVDRAVAVLTPDADATTVSAARLAD
;
A
#
# COMPACT_ATOMS: atom_id res chain seq x y z
N MET A 1 14.74 38.26 -17.74
CA MET A 1 15.13 38.06 -16.33
C MET A 1 14.08 37.19 -15.67
N ALA A 2 14.48 35.99 -15.25
CA ALA A 2 13.61 34.96 -14.69
C ALA A 2 13.27 35.26 -13.22
N ARG A 3 12.01 35.11 -12.82
CA ARG A 3 11.62 34.91 -11.43
C ARG A 3 10.80 33.61 -11.35
N ARG A 4 11.52 32.51 -11.11
CA ARG A 4 10.96 31.31 -10.47
C ARG A 4 10.80 31.65 -8.99
N GLN A 5 9.58 31.90 -8.53
CA GLN A 5 9.27 31.89 -7.09
C GLN A 5 8.52 30.60 -6.78
N GLY A 6 9.17 29.78 -5.97
CA GLY A 6 8.73 28.44 -5.60
C GLY A 6 7.39 28.45 -4.90
N ARG A 7 6.45 27.72 -5.47
CA ARG A 7 5.37 27.10 -4.71
C ARG A 7 6.02 26.01 -3.85
N ARG A 8 6.36 26.38 -2.61
CA ARG A 8 6.64 25.42 -1.55
C ARG A 8 5.39 24.55 -1.40
N LEU A 9 5.53 23.26 -1.72
CA LEU A 9 4.54 22.25 -1.38
C LEU A 9 4.30 22.34 0.13
N LEU A 10 3.10 22.77 0.51
CA LEU A 10 2.59 22.56 1.85
C LEU A 10 2.30 21.06 1.96
N ILE A 11 3.25 20.31 2.51
CA ILE A 11 2.96 18.96 2.98
C ILE A 11 1.86 19.13 4.04
N PRO A 12 0.66 18.55 3.86
CA PRO A 12 -0.42 18.71 4.82
C PRO A 12 0.03 18.17 6.17
N GLY A 13 -0.16 18.95 7.24
CA GLY A 13 0.37 18.68 8.59
C GLY A 13 -0.04 17.33 9.19
N VAL A 14 -1.02 16.64 8.60
CA VAL A 14 -1.42 15.26 8.93
C VAL A 14 -0.28 14.27 8.66
N ALA A 15 0.50 14.47 7.59
CA ALA A 15 1.63 13.60 7.24
C ALA A 15 2.78 13.68 8.25
N LEU A 16 2.93 14.80 8.97
CA LEU A 16 4.01 14.98 9.95
C LEU A 16 3.70 14.34 11.31
N ALA A 17 2.41 14.17 11.66
CA ALA A 17 2.00 13.54 12.92
C ALA A 17 2.09 11.99 12.87
N LEU A 18 1.95 11.39 11.68
CA LEU A 18 1.96 9.94 11.48
C LEU A 18 3.36 9.31 11.51
N LEU A 19 4.41 10.09 11.24
CA LEU A 19 5.81 9.62 11.20
C LEU A 19 6.34 9.10 12.55
N LEU A 20 5.67 9.40 13.67
CA LEU A 20 6.10 8.98 15.01
C LEU A 20 5.52 7.62 15.45
N THR A 21 4.61 7.01 14.67
CA THR A 21 3.93 5.76 15.02
C THR A 21 4.26 4.58 14.09
N GLY A 22 5.18 4.74 13.13
CA GLY A 22 5.46 3.71 12.12
C GLY A 22 4.40 3.64 11.02
N CYS A 23 3.60 4.69 10.87
CA CYS A 23 2.56 4.80 9.86
C CYS A 23 2.95 5.82 8.78
N GLU A 24 2.65 5.52 7.52
CA GLU A 24 2.97 6.40 6.38
C GLU A 24 1.71 6.75 5.59
N GLY A 25 1.46 8.03 5.35
CA GLY A 25 0.33 8.48 4.53
C GLY A 25 0.74 8.59 3.07
N VAL A 26 0.18 7.76 2.19
CA VAL A 26 0.47 7.77 0.75
C VAL A 26 -0.78 8.06 -0.07
N GLY A 27 -0.60 8.73 -1.20
CA GLY A 27 -1.70 8.97 -2.13
C GLY A 27 -2.11 7.68 -2.85
N VAL A 28 -3.33 7.65 -3.38
CA VAL A 28 -3.79 6.58 -4.27
C VAL A 28 -3.48 6.95 -5.72
N ALA A 29 -3.19 5.96 -6.55
CA ALA A 29 -3.00 6.14 -7.99
C ALA A 29 -3.70 5.03 -8.78
N ASP A 30 -4.02 5.33 -10.04
CA ASP A 30 -4.51 4.33 -10.98
C ASP A 30 -3.41 3.33 -11.33
N PRO A 31 -3.70 2.02 -11.25
CA PRO A 31 -2.78 1.01 -11.74
C PRO A 31 -2.70 1.03 -13.27
N PRO A 32 -1.63 0.47 -13.86
CA PRO A 32 -1.56 0.32 -15.31
C PRO A 32 -2.69 -0.60 -15.81
N GLY A 33 -3.15 -0.35 -17.03
CA GLY A 33 -4.27 -1.10 -17.63
C GLY A 33 -4.01 -2.60 -17.72
N GLU A 34 -2.82 -2.98 -18.19
CA GLU A 34 -2.33 -4.36 -18.29
C GLU A 34 -0.80 -4.41 -18.21
N GLY A 35 -0.23 -5.56 -17.84
CA GLY A 35 1.22 -5.79 -17.89
C GLY A 35 1.80 -6.38 -16.62
N THR A 36 3.10 -6.66 -16.64
CA THR A 36 3.84 -7.12 -15.45
C THR A 36 4.32 -5.93 -14.64
N ALA A 37 4.24 -6.01 -13.32
CA ALA A 37 4.71 -4.96 -12.41
C ALA A 37 5.21 -5.57 -11.09
N SER A 38 5.96 -4.76 -10.34
CA SER A 38 6.48 -5.09 -9.01
C SER A 38 6.02 -4.01 -8.03
N TYR A 39 5.62 -4.40 -6.83
CA TYR A 39 5.09 -3.50 -5.80
C TYR A 39 5.64 -3.83 -4.42
N GLN A 40 5.72 -2.83 -3.56
CA GLN A 40 5.94 -3.03 -2.14
C GLN A 40 4.62 -3.38 -1.44
N VAL A 41 4.69 -4.29 -0.46
CA VAL A 41 3.52 -4.72 0.32
C VAL A 41 3.56 -4.07 1.70
N TRP A 42 2.50 -3.34 2.02
CA TRP A 42 2.30 -2.66 3.30
C TRP A 42 0.99 -3.07 3.95
N GLY A 43 0.89 -2.92 5.27
CA GLY A 43 -0.38 -3.06 5.97
C GLY A 43 -1.30 -1.88 5.68
N LEU A 44 -2.59 -2.10 5.51
CA LEU A 44 -3.57 -1.02 5.35
C LEU A 44 -4.21 -0.72 6.71
N ASN A 45 -4.00 0.49 7.21
CA ASN A 45 -4.57 0.96 8.48
C ASN A 45 -6.07 1.28 8.30
N GLU A 46 -6.90 0.98 9.31
CA GLU A 46 -8.34 1.24 9.31
C GLU A 46 -8.70 2.73 9.15
N SER A 47 -7.87 3.61 9.69
CA SER A 47 -8.05 5.08 9.66
C SER A 47 -8.01 5.62 8.24
N SER A 48 -7.49 4.84 7.27
CA SER A 48 -7.54 5.17 5.84
C SER A 48 -8.97 5.37 5.32
N SER A 49 -9.95 4.70 5.92
CA SER A 49 -11.36 4.85 5.54
C SER A 49 -11.92 6.25 5.81
N GLU A 50 -11.27 7.02 6.69
CA GLU A 50 -11.67 8.39 7.04
C GLU A 50 -11.04 9.45 6.12
N LEU A 51 -10.06 9.08 5.30
CA LEU A 51 -9.26 10.00 4.46
C LEU A 51 -9.85 10.27 3.06
N GLY A 52 -11.16 10.07 2.87
CA GLY A 52 -11.84 10.34 1.60
C GLY A 52 -11.82 11.82 1.18
N GLY A 53 -11.93 12.10 -0.13
CA GLY A 53 -11.95 13.46 -0.67
C GLY A 53 -11.52 13.53 -2.15
N ASP A 54 -11.26 14.75 -2.65
CA ASP A 54 -10.82 15.00 -4.04
C ASP A 54 -9.43 14.42 -4.38
N ASP A 55 -8.59 14.12 -3.36
CA ASP A 55 -7.30 13.43 -3.52
C ASP A 55 -7.22 12.25 -2.52
N PRO A 56 -7.58 11.02 -2.96
CA PRO A 56 -7.65 9.86 -2.07
C PRO A 56 -6.27 9.52 -1.49
N THR A 57 -6.19 9.42 -0.17
CA THR A 57 -4.98 9.07 0.60
C THR A 57 -5.28 7.87 1.49
N VAL A 58 -4.30 6.99 1.69
CA VAL A 58 -4.38 5.87 2.64
C VAL A 58 -3.24 5.93 3.65
N VAL A 59 -3.47 5.40 4.84
CA VAL A 59 -2.47 5.22 5.88
C VAL A 59 -1.95 3.79 5.84
N LEU A 60 -0.65 3.67 5.74
CA LEU A 60 0.09 2.42 5.71
C LEU A 60 0.60 2.09 7.10
N ASN A 61 0.59 0.81 7.46
CA ASN A 61 1.32 0.29 8.61
C ASN A 61 2.54 -0.50 8.12
N GLY A 62 3.71 -0.16 8.67
CA GLY A 62 4.94 -0.91 8.46
C GLY A 62 5.00 -2.20 9.28
N ASP A 63 5.93 -3.06 8.90
CA ASP A 63 6.26 -4.29 9.60
C ASP A 63 7.16 -3.99 10.82
N LEU A 64 6.65 -4.18 12.03
CA LEU A 64 7.37 -3.91 13.27
C LEU A 64 8.63 -4.77 13.42
N GLU A 65 8.63 -5.98 12.86
CA GLU A 65 9.82 -6.85 12.87
C GLU A 65 10.93 -6.33 11.93
N ARG A 66 10.61 -5.38 11.04
CA ARG A 66 11.50 -4.82 10.04
C ARG A 66 11.63 -3.30 10.17
N ASP A 67 11.61 -2.78 11.39
CA ASP A 67 11.72 -1.36 11.69
C ASP A 67 10.64 -0.51 11.01
N SER A 68 9.39 -1.01 10.97
CA SER A 68 8.23 -0.35 10.37
C SER A 68 8.38 -0.06 8.87
N LYS A 69 9.03 -0.96 8.12
CA LYS A 69 9.16 -0.90 6.65
C LYS A 69 8.14 -1.79 5.95
N ALA A 70 8.07 -1.73 4.62
CA ALA A 70 7.35 -2.71 3.81
C ALA A 70 7.67 -4.16 4.23
N PHE A 71 6.65 -5.03 4.17
CA PHE A 71 6.79 -6.45 4.48
C PHE A 71 7.76 -7.13 3.53
N PHE A 72 7.59 -6.92 2.22
CA PHE A 72 8.41 -7.42 1.13
C PHE A 72 7.94 -6.79 -0.19
N ALA A 73 8.71 -7.02 -1.25
CA ALA A 73 8.25 -6.76 -2.62
C ALA A 73 7.56 -8.01 -3.21
N VAL A 74 6.56 -7.77 -4.05
CA VAL A 74 5.83 -8.77 -4.82
C VAL A 74 5.87 -8.45 -6.30
N ASP A 75 5.79 -9.51 -7.09
CA ASP A 75 5.71 -9.46 -8.54
C ASP A 75 4.39 -10.10 -9.01
N GLY A 76 3.91 -9.65 -10.15
CA GLY A 76 2.66 -10.14 -10.70
C GLY A 76 2.28 -9.48 -12.02
N ARG A 77 1.04 -9.74 -12.44
CA ARG A 77 0.49 -9.25 -13.69
C ARG A 77 -0.87 -8.60 -13.49
N TRP A 78 -1.00 -7.39 -13.99
CA TRP A 78 -2.27 -6.71 -14.18
C TRP A 78 -3.09 -7.40 -15.27
N ARG A 79 -4.29 -7.80 -14.88
CA ARG A 79 -5.43 -8.12 -15.72
C ARG A 79 -6.38 -6.92 -15.72
N GLU A 80 -7.40 -6.99 -16.56
CA GLU A 80 -8.37 -5.92 -16.79
C GLU A 80 -8.91 -5.28 -15.49
N GLN A 81 -9.12 -6.07 -14.43
CA GLN A 81 -9.69 -5.60 -13.15
C GLN A 81 -8.89 -6.00 -11.90
N SER A 82 -7.80 -6.76 -12.03
CA SER A 82 -7.07 -7.26 -10.85
C SER A 82 -5.60 -7.48 -11.12
N PHE A 83 -4.79 -7.39 -10.08
CA PHE A 83 -3.38 -7.75 -10.13
C PHE A 83 -3.21 -9.17 -9.59
N VAL A 84 -2.82 -10.11 -10.44
CA VAL A 84 -2.58 -11.50 -10.05
C VAL A 84 -1.11 -11.67 -9.72
N LEU A 85 -0.81 -12.06 -8.47
CA LEU A 85 0.56 -12.28 -8.02
C LEU A 85 1.13 -13.56 -8.64
N ASP A 86 2.45 -13.60 -8.83
CA ASP A 86 3.13 -14.86 -9.12
C ASP A 86 3.14 -15.79 -7.90
N ASP A 87 3.46 -17.08 -8.11
CA ASP A 87 3.37 -18.10 -7.06
C ASP A 87 4.26 -17.78 -5.85
N ALA A 88 5.49 -17.30 -6.10
CA ALA A 88 6.44 -16.96 -5.04
C ALA A 88 5.99 -15.75 -4.21
N SER A 89 5.36 -14.76 -4.84
CA SER A 89 4.79 -13.59 -4.19
C SER A 89 3.50 -13.94 -3.45
N ALA A 90 2.66 -14.79 -4.04
CA ALA A 90 1.45 -15.30 -3.40
C ALA A 90 1.77 -16.08 -2.12
N ASP A 91 2.81 -16.93 -2.13
CA ASP A 91 3.28 -17.65 -0.93
C ASP A 91 3.65 -16.68 0.21
N LYS A 92 4.37 -15.60 -0.09
CA LYS A 92 4.74 -14.58 0.90
C LYS A 92 3.51 -13.89 1.48
N VAL A 93 2.53 -13.55 0.65
CA VAL A 93 1.27 -12.94 1.11
C VAL A 93 0.46 -13.89 1.98
N ARG A 94 0.35 -15.17 1.58
CA ARG A 94 -0.34 -16.19 2.38
C ARG A 94 0.30 -16.41 3.74
N ALA A 95 1.63 -16.32 3.83
CA ALA A 95 2.35 -16.41 5.10
C ALA A 95 2.03 -15.28 6.10
N LEU A 96 1.39 -14.19 5.65
CA LEU A 96 0.90 -13.09 6.49
C LEU A 96 -0.55 -13.26 6.95
N ALA A 97 -1.29 -14.22 6.39
CA ALA A 97 -2.69 -14.43 6.73
C ALA A 97 -2.84 -14.71 8.24
N GLY A 98 -3.74 -13.97 8.88
CA GLY A 98 -3.96 -14.05 10.33
C GLY A 98 -2.84 -13.48 11.22
N ARG A 99 -1.74 -12.97 10.64
CA ARG A 99 -0.58 -12.45 11.38
C ARG A 99 -0.39 -10.95 11.23
N LEU A 100 -1.08 -10.31 10.29
CA LEU A 100 -0.94 -8.87 10.06
C LEU A 100 -1.13 -8.00 11.30
N PRO A 101 -2.13 -8.24 12.17
CA PRO A 101 -2.32 -7.38 13.32
C PRO A 101 -1.13 -7.42 14.30
N GLU A 102 -0.56 -8.61 14.49
CA GLU A 102 0.61 -8.82 15.34
C GLU A 102 1.86 -8.18 14.73
N ARG A 103 2.06 -8.33 13.41
CA ARG A 103 3.24 -7.80 12.73
C ARG A 103 3.23 -6.29 12.56
N THR A 104 2.06 -5.66 12.55
CA THR A 104 1.90 -4.20 12.45
C THR A 104 1.66 -3.52 13.79
N GLY A 105 1.28 -4.26 14.83
CA GLY A 105 0.85 -3.71 16.10
C GLY A 105 -0.53 -3.05 16.07
N ASP A 106 -1.27 -3.22 14.98
CA ASP A 106 -2.60 -2.66 14.76
C ASP A 106 -3.65 -3.79 14.67
N PRO A 107 -4.54 -3.97 15.67
CA PRO A 107 -5.55 -5.03 15.69
C PRO A 107 -6.49 -5.00 14.48
N HIS A 108 -6.59 -3.86 13.79
CA HIS A 108 -7.51 -3.64 12.67
C HIS A 108 -6.81 -3.68 11.31
N CYS A 109 -5.50 -3.91 11.28
CA CYS A 109 -4.74 -4.10 10.05
C CYS A 109 -4.93 -5.52 9.51
N GLU A 110 -6.05 -5.76 8.82
CA GLU A 110 -6.41 -7.07 8.24
C GLU A 110 -6.17 -7.16 6.73
N ARG A 111 -5.87 -6.03 6.10
CA ARG A 111 -5.63 -5.93 4.66
C ARG A 111 -4.22 -5.46 4.37
N LEU A 112 -3.78 -5.79 3.17
CA LEU A 112 -2.51 -5.38 2.61
C LEU A 112 -2.77 -4.45 1.44
N VAL A 113 -1.80 -3.60 1.14
CA VAL A 113 -1.86 -2.67 0.03
C VAL A 113 -0.57 -2.72 -0.77
N LEU A 114 -0.71 -2.66 -2.09
CA LEU A 114 0.38 -2.58 -3.05
C LEU A 114 0.75 -1.12 -3.26
N VAL A 115 2.02 -0.80 -3.02
CA VAL A 115 2.57 0.54 -3.16
C VAL A 115 3.63 0.52 -4.27
N ASP A 116 3.49 1.45 -5.21
CA ASP A 116 4.47 1.71 -6.28
C ASP A 116 5.64 2.51 -5.70
N ASP A 117 6.85 1.96 -5.79
CA ASP A 117 8.12 2.54 -5.29
C ASP A 117 8.71 3.56 -6.29
N GLY A 118 7.83 4.40 -6.85
CA GLY A 118 8.17 5.42 -7.85
C GLY A 118 8.80 6.68 -7.25
N LEU A 119 8.77 7.78 -7.99
CA LEU A 119 9.23 9.10 -7.48
C LEU A 119 8.36 9.64 -6.32
N VAL A 120 7.17 9.06 -6.14
CA VAL A 120 6.23 9.32 -5.05
C VAL A 120 5.55 7.99 -4.75
N ASP A 121 5.62 7.53 -3.50
CA ASP A 121 4.92 6.32 -3.06
C ASP A 121 3.42 6.46 -3.27
N ARG A 122 2.84 5.52 -4.02
CA ARG A 122 1.41 5.52 -4.35
C ARG A 122 0.78 4.16 -4.17
N ALA A 123 -0.31 4.10 -3.43
CA ALA A 123 -1.11 2.90 -3.28
C ALA A 123 -1.95 2.65 -4.54
N VAL A 124 -1.90 1.44 -5.09
CA VAL A 124 -2.56 1.10 -6.37
C VAL A 124 -3.60 -0.02 -6.25
N ALA A 125 -3.43 -0.91 -5.28
CA ALA A 125 -4.30 -2.07 -5.13
C ALA A 125 -4.36 -2.54 -3.68
N VAL A 126 -5.48 -3.13 -3.29
CA VAL A 126 -5.68 -3.76 -1.98
C VAL A 126 -5.77 -5.28 -2.15
N LEU A 127 -5.17 -6.01 -1.22
CA LEU A 127 -5.23 -7.46 -1.15
C LEU A 127 -5.63 -7.90 0.25
N THR A 128 -6.44 -8.95 0.30
CA THR A 128 -6.76 -9.65 1.54
C THR A 128 -5.93 -10.92 1.56
N PRO A 129 -5.00 -11.09 2.52
CA PRO A 129 -4.27 -12.34 2.64
C PRO A 129 -5.21 -13.45 3.11
N ASP A 130 -5.31 -14.50 2.31
CA ASP A 130 -6.09 -15.69 2.59
C ASP A 130 -5.20 -16.92 2.43
N ALA A 131 -5.01 -17.68 3.52
CA ALA A 131 -4.12 -18.84 3.54
C ALA A 131 -4.59 -19.97 2.61
N ASP A 132 -5.90 -20.07 2.36
CA ASP A 132 -6.51 -21.15 1.59
C ASP A 132 -6.69 -20.79 0.10
N ALA A 133 -6.41 -19.54 -0.28
CA ALA A 133 -6.55 -19.08 -1.65
C ALA A 133 -5.52 -19.74 -2.59
N THR A 134 -6.02 -20.44 -3.61
CA THR A 134 -5.19 -21.04 -4.67
C THR A 134 -4.53 -19.98 -5.55
N THR A 135 -5.06 -18.76 -5.57
CA THR A 135 -4.50 -17.62 -6.30
C THR A 135 -4.70 -16.37 -5.47
N VAL A 136 -3.64 -15.56 -5.36
CA VAL A 136 -3.71 -14.27 -4.67
C VAL A 136 -3.85 -13.18 -5.71
N SER A 137 -4.87 -12.35 -5.56
CA SER A 137 -5.10 -11.20 -6.43
C SER A 137 -5.43 -9.96 -5.61
N ALA A 138 -5.01 -8.80 -6.12
CA ALA A 138 -5.35 -7.51 -5.55
C ALA A 138 -6.42 -6.81 -6.40
N ALA A 139 -7.40 -6.20 -5.73
CA ALA A 139 -8.40 -5.34 -6.33
C ALA A 139 -7.85 -3.91 -6.44
N ARG A 140 -8.27 -3.15 -7.46
CA ARG A 140 -7.87 -1.75 -7.62
C ARG A 140 -8.41 -0.90 -6.47
N LEU A 141 -7.67 0.13 -6.10
CA LEU A 141 -8.11 1.09 -5.07
C LEU A 141 -9.02 2.21 -5.61
N ALA A 142 -9.00 2.47 -6.91
CA ALA A 142 -9.63 3.63 -7.55
C ALA A 142 -10.97 3.33 -8.26
N ASP A 143 -11.67 2.25 -7.88
CA ASP A 143 -12.99 1.86 -8.45
C ASP A 143 -14.15 2.23 -7.50
#